data_AF-A0A932LBU6-F1
#
_entry.id   AF-A0A932LBU6-F1
#
_cell.length_a   1.000
_cell.length_b   1.000
_cell.length_c   1.000
_cell.angle_alpha   90.00
_cell.angle_beta   90.00
_cell.angle_gamma   90.00
#
_symmetry.space_group_name_H-M   'P 1'
#
loop_
_entity.id
_entity.type
_entity.pdbx_description
1 polymer ?
#
loop_
_entity_poly.entity_id
_entity_poly.type
_entity_poly.pdbx_seq_one_letter_code
_entity_poly.pdbx_strand_id
1 'polypeptide(L)' 'MLTEQEVSRSWRKLFKGVQLTADVIEKAEALLDELRPESPLRHRLGVELDELRHAAQSKTKTTSGRAAH' A
#
# COMPACT_ATOMS: atom_id res chain seq x y z
N MET A 1 -4.04 6.78 17.67
CA MET A 1 -4.05 8.04 16.90
C MET A 1 -2.64 8.57 16.76
N LEU A 2 -1.98 8.28 15.64
CA LEU A 2 -0.63 8.72 15.30
C LEU A 2 -0.66 10.10 14.62
N THR A 3 0.48 10.79 14.61
CA THR A 3 0.65 12.01 13.79
C THR A 3 0.89 11.67 12.32
N GLU A 4 0.61 12.63 11.43
CA GLU A 4 0.88 12.50 9.99
C GLU A 4 2.36 12.19 9.70
N GLN A 5 3.29 12.75 10.50
CA GLN A 5 4.71 12.49 10.34
C GLN A 5 5.09 11.05 10.71
N GLU A 6 4.52 10.52 11.79
CA GLU A 6 4.77 9.14 12.22
C GLU A 6 4.23 8.14 11.21
N VAL A 7 3.01 8.37 10.72
CA VAL A 7 2.41 7.53 9.68
C VAL A 7 3.20 7.59 8.39
N SER A 8 3.64 8.78 7.94
CA SER A 8 4.49 8.89 6.75
C SER A 8 5.82 8.12 6.90
N ARG A 9 6.42 8.12 8.09
CA ARG A 9 7.64 7.34 8.37
C ARG A 9 7.37 5.83 8.36
N SER A 10 6.30 5.40 9.01
CA SER A 10 5.91 3.98 9.07
C SER A 10 5.51 3.46 7.70
N TRP A 11 4.77 4.25 6.90
CA TRP A 11 4.41 3.95 5.51
C TRP A 11 5.66 3.70 4.66
N ARG A 12 6.60 4.66 4.64
CA ARG A 12 7.85 4.49 3.89
C ARG A 12 8.62 3.25 4.33
N LYS A 13 8.68 2.95 5.63
CA LYS A 13 9.34 1.74 6.14
C LYS A 13 8.63 0.46 5.69
N LEU A 14 7.30 0.45 5.73
CA LEU A 14 6.47 -0.69 5.35
C LEU A 14 6.68 -1.08 3.88
N PHE A 15 6.81 -0.10 3.00
CA PHE A 15 7.06 -0.33 1.57
C PHE A 15 8.54 -0.38 1.18
N LYS A 16 9.48 -0.12 2.10
CA LYS A 16 10.91 -0.08 1.78
C LYS A 16 11.49 -1.50 1.65
N GLY A 17 11.71 -1.92 0.41
CA GLY A 17 12.40 -3.18 0.10
C GLY A 17 11.56 -4.44 0.36
N VAL A 18 10.26 -4.28 0.56
CA VAL A 18 9.32 -5.39 0.77
C VAL A 18 8.47 -5.57 -0.49
N GLN A 19 8.12 -6.81 -0.82
CA GLN A 19 7.14 -7.08 -1.88
C GLN A 19 5.75 -6.65 -1.43
N LEU A 20 4.96 -6.13 -2.37
CA LEU A 20 3.58 -5.75 -2.15
C LEU A 20 2.71 -7.01 -2.02
N THR A 21 2.59 -7.52 -0.79
CA THR A 21 1.76 -8.68 -0.44
C THR A 21 0.48 -8.23 0.27
N ALA A 22 -0.48 -9.15 0.42
CA ALA A 22 -1.71 -8.88 1.17
C ALA A 22 -1.42 -8.39 2.60
N ASP A 23 -0.48 -9.01 3.32
CA ASP A 23 -0.07 -8.59 4.68
C ASP A 23 0.46 -7.14 4.71
N VAL A 24 1.22 -6.73 3.69
CA VAL A 24 1.71 -5.34 3.58
C VAL A 24 0.57 -4.36 3.37
N ILE A 25 -0.43 -4.74 2.56
CA ILE A 25 -1.63 -3.91 2.34
C ILE A 25 -2.47 -3.81 3.61
N GLU A 26 -2.74 -4.92 4.30
CA GLU A 26 -3.49 -4.92 5.56
C GLU A 26 -2.82 -4.04 6.63
N LYS A 27 -1.48 -4.10 6.73
CA LYS A 27 -0.69 -3.23 7.63
C LYS A 27 -0.78 -1.76 7.24
N ALA A 28 -0.82 -1.47 5.93
CA ALA A 28 -0.99 -0.12 5.44
C ALA A 28 -2.39 0.42 5.76
N GLU A 29 -3.45 -0.40 5.61
CA GLU A 29 -4.82 -0.04 5.99
C GLU A 29 -4.93 0.27 7.50
N ALA A 30 -4.36 -0.59 8.35
CA ALA A 30 -4.33 -0.36 9.79
C ALA A 30 -3.59 0.95 10.17
N LEU A 31 -2.51 1.28 9.46
CA LEU A 31 -1.77 2.52 9.67
C LEU A 31 -2.59 3.77 9.29
N LEU A 32 -3.49 3.66 8.30
CA LEU A 32 -4.40 4.75 7.92
C LEU A 32 -5.59 4.90 8.88
N ASP A 33 -5.99 3.83 9.57
CA ASP A 33 -7.01 3.89 10.62
C ASP A 33 -6.51 4.64 11.86
N GLU A 34 -5.20 4.60 12.11
CA GLU A 34 -4.55 5.39 13.16
C GLU A 34 -4.51 6.90 12.87
N LEU A 35 -4.81 7.34 11.64
CA LEU A 35 -4.93 8.75 11.28
C LEU A 35 -6.34 9.27 11.55
N ARG A 36 -6.41 10.56 11.91
CA ARG A 36 -7.71 11.25 12.01
C ARG A 36 -8.44 11.18 10.66
N PRO A 37 -9.77 10.99 10.65
CA PRO A 37 -10.53 10.87 9.42
C PRO A 37 -10.47 12.12 8.54
N GLU A 38 -10.28 13.29 9.14
CA GLU A 38 -10.14 14.59 8.45
C GLU A 38 -8.70 14.87 7.97
N SER A 39 -7.74 13.96 8.22
CA SER A 39 -6.36 14.18 7.78
C SER A 39 -6.26 14.10 6.25
N PRO A 40 -5.70 15.12 5.59
CA PRO A 40 -5.47 15.09 4.14
C PRO A 40 -4.48 13.97 3.76
N LEU A 41 -3.55 13.62 4.65
CA LEU A 41 -2.62 12.52 4.43
C LEU A 41 -3.34 11.16 4.35
N ARG A 42 -4.37 10.95 5.17
CA ARG A 42 -5.18 9.71 5.15
C ARG A 42 -5.82 9.51 3.79
N HIS A 43 -6.40 10.55 3.22
CA HIS A 43 -7.01 10.48 1.89
C HIS A 43 -5.96 10.19 0.81
N ARG A 44 -4.84 10.92 0.81
CA ARG A 44 -3.76 10.71 -0.17
C ARG A 44 -3.22 9.28 -0.15
N LEU A 45 -2.83 8.80 1.03
CA LEU A 45 -2.28 7.45 1.18
C LEU A 45 -3.33 6.36 0.93
N GLY A 46 -4.61 6.63 1.21
CA GLY A 46 -5.71 5.72 0.90
C GLY A 46 -5.89 5.50 -0.61
N VAL A 47 -5.79 6.58 -1.40
CA VAL A 47 -5.80 6.48 -2.88
C VAL A 47 -4.58 5.70 -3.38
N GLU A 48 -3.38 6.02 -2.88
CA GLU A 48 -2.16 5.28 -3.23
C GLU A 48 -2.29 3.78 -2.89
N LEU A 49 -2.91 3.43 -1.75
CA LEU A 49 -3.11 2.04 -1.35
C LEU A 49 -4.04 1.28 -2.29
N ASP A 50 -5.11 1.93 -2.73
CA ASP A 50 -6.07 1.36 -3.67
C ASP A 50 -5.40 1.07 -5.01
N GLU A 51 -4.60 2.01 -5.53
CA GLU A 51 -3.81 1.81 -6.75
C GLU A 51 -2.82 0.64 -6.61
N LEU A 52 -2.11 0.57 -5.48
CA LEU A 52 -1.21 -0.54 -5.17
C LEU A 52 -1.96 -1.88 -5.14
N ARG A 53 -3.15 -1.93 -4.53
CA ARG A 53 -3.98 -3.14 -4.48
C ARG A 53 -4.43 -3.59 -5.88
N HIS A 54 -4.82 -2.65 -6.74
CA HIS A 54 -5.14 -2.94 -8.15
C HIS A 54 -3.90 -3.40 -8.93
N ALA A 55 -2.74 -2.80 -8.67
CA ALA A 55 -1.47 -3.19 -9.27
C ALA A 55 -1.02 -4.60 -8.83
N ALA A 56 -1.23 -4.97 -7.57
CA ALA A 56 -0.93 -6.31 -7.05
C ALA A 56 -1.82 -7.38 -7.72
N GLN A 57 -3.11 -7.08 -7.90
CA GLN A 57 -4.05 -7.97 -8.57
C GLN A 57 -3.83 -8.08 -10.09
N SER A 58 -3.29 -7.04 -10.72
CA SER A 58 -2.98 -7.06 -12.16
C SER A 58 -1.62 -7.70 -12.47
N LYS A 59 -0.63 -7.59 -11.59
CA LYS A 59 0.69 -8.23 -11.76
C LYS A 59 0.65 -9.76 -11.73
N THR A 60 -0.37 -10.39 -11.17
CA THR A 60 -0.54 -11.85 -11.20
C THR A 60 -1.00 -12.38 -12.57
N LYS A 61 -1.47 -11.50 -13.48
CA LYS A 61 -2.08 -11.93 -14.75
C LYS A 61 -1.14 -11.91 -15.97
N THR A 62 0.12 -11.47 -15.85
CA THR A 62 0.97 -11.20 -17.04
C THR A 62 2.30 -11.97 -17.12
N THR A 63 2.64 -12.86 -16.18
CA THR A 63 3.88 -13.67 -16.29
C THR A 63 3.70 -15.08 -16.87
N SER A 64 2.49 -15.47 -17.28
CA SER A 64 2.26 -16.70 -18.06
C SER A 64 2.12 -16.36 -19.54
N GLY A 65 3.26 -16.14 -20.22
CA GLY A 65 3.24 -15.74 -21.62
C GLY A 65 4.60 -15.52 -22.26
N ARG A 66 5.62 -16.33 -21.91
CA ARG A 66 6.81 -16.48 -22.76
C ARG A 66 7.40 -17.89 -22.63
N ALA A 67 6.64 -18.85 -23.15
CA ALA A 67 7.16 -20.14 -23.58
C ALA A 67 6.68 -20.37 -25.01
N ALA A 68 7.55 -20.94 -25.84
CA ALA A 68 7.44 -21.23 -27.27
C ALA A 68 7.82 -20.07 -28.22
N HIS A 69 9.03 -20.09 -28.77
CA HIS A 69 9.31 -20.79 -30.03
C HIS A 69 10.81 -21.02 -30.24
#